data_AF-A0A7J2PSY4-F1
#
_entry.id   AF-A0A7J2PSY4-F1
#
_cell.length_a   1.000
_cell.length_b   1.000
_cell.length_c   1.000
_cell.angle_alpha   90.00
_cell.angle_beta   90.00
_cell.angle_gamma   90.00
#
_symmetry.space_group_name_H-M   'P 1'
#
loop_
_entity.id
_entity.type
_entity.pdbx_description
1 polymer ?
#
loop_
_entity_poly.entity_id
_entity_poly.type
_entity_poly.pdbx_seq_one_letter_code
_entity_poly.pdbx_strand_id
1 'polypeptide(L)'
;MAFRMWRKAILLSLREKKVFTIFTLIYTILIFLTSLFWDLAIKGEMGVSANYFLAIFFGTSLLLSLLYAWILVSRKRRVWATFKCIGYTNRNIMVLVSGMILFTTIIGFFIVIEVLFHYTAAITYLQSAEFLLKLDPILIGLIPVIITSALFIVVQLVAFTLAYRKVLKVRPIIALKKVGE
;
A
#
# COMPACT_ATOMS: atom_id res chain seq x y z
N MET A 1 -5.89 20.53 -11.84
CA MET A 1 -6.97 19.93 -11.00
C MET A 1 -6.52 18.68 -10.24
N ALA A 2 -5.77 17.76 -10.87
CA ALA A 2 -5.29 16.52 -10.25
C ALA A 2 -4.42 16.74 -8.98
N PHE A 3 -3.48 17.68 -9.01
CA PHE A 3 -2.62 17.98 -7.86
C PHE A 3 -3.39 18.50 -6.63
N ARG A 4 -4.44 19.29 -6.85
CA ARG A 4 -5.35 19.76 -5.78
C ARG A 4 -6.10 18.59 -5.13
N MET A 5 -6.51 17.62 -5.93
CA MET A 5 -7.19 16.41 -5.46
C MET A 5 -6.24 15.48 -4.70
N TRP A 6 -5.01 15.37 -5.17
CA TRP A 6 -3.93 14.62 -4.50
C TRP A 6 -3.66 15.14 -3.09
N ARG A 7 -3.47 16.46 -2.93
CA ARG A 7 -3.29 17.08 -1.60
C ARG A 7 -4.46 16.79 -0.65
N LYS A 8 -5.70 16.84 -1.17
CA LYS A 8 -6.89 16.49 -0.38
C LYS A 8 -6.92 15.01 0.01
N ALA A 9 -6.47 14.12 -0.87
CA ALA A 9 -6.38 12.70 -0.58
C ALA A 9 -5.41 12.44 0.59
N ILE A 10 -4.23 13.08 0.58
CA ILE A 10 -3.25 13.01 1.69
C ILE A 10 -3.85 13.51 3.00
N LEU A 11 -4.53 14.66 2.99
CA LEU A 11 -5.15 15.19 4.21
C LEU A 11 -6.26 14.26 4.73
N LEU A 12 -7.03 13.66 3.84
CA LEU A 12 -8.09 12.71 4.20
C LEU A 12 -7.57 11.37 4.70
N SER A 13 -6.41 10.90 4.22
CA SER A 13 -5.76 9.69 4.75
C SER A 13 -5.21 9.95 6.15
N LEU A 14 -4.48 11.05 6.35
CA LEU A 14 -3.89 11.42 7.63
C LEU A 14 -4.94 11.74 8.72
N ARG A 15 -6.13 12.20 8.33
CA ARG A 15 -7.24 12.42 9.26
C ARG A 15 -7.70 11.12 9.95
N GLU A 16 -7.56 9.98 9.28
CA GLU A 16 -7.93 8.67 9.83
C GLU A 16 -6.73 7.87 10.28
N LYS A 17 -6.05 8.40 11.30
CA LYS A 17 -4.81 7.83 11.87
C LYS A 17 -4.87 6.32 12.04
N LYS A 18 -5.93 5.77 12.68
CA LYS A 18 -6.04 4.33 12.93
C LYS A 18 -6.02 3.49 11.66
N VAL A 19 -6.84 3.83 10.67
CA VAL A 19 -6.93 3.08 9.40
C VAL A 19 -5.64 3.28 8.61
N PHE A 20 -5.14 4.51 8.53
CA PHE A 20 -3.91 4.84 7.84
C PHE A 20 -2.72 4.04 8.40
N THR A 21 -2.50 4.05 9.72
CA THR A 21 -1.38 3.35 10.35
C THR A 21 -1.46 1.83 10.15
N ILE A 22 -2.63 1.21 10.33
CA ILE A 22 -2.81 -0.24 10.14
C ILE A 22 -2.46 -0.65 8.71
N PHE A 23 -3.01 0.04 7.70
CA PHE A 23 -2.76 -0.31 6.31
C PHE A 23 -1.34 0.02 5.86
N THR A 24 -0.74 1.09 6.39
CA THR A 24 0.67 1.40 6.15
C THR A 24 1.54 0.26 6.66
N LEU A 25 1.33 -0.20 7.90
CA LEU A 25 2.09 -1.32 8.49
C LEU A 25 1.94 -2.60 7.66
N ILE A 26 0.71 -2.95 7.26
CA ILE A 26 0.50 -4.16 6.45
C ILE A 26 1.20 -4.04 5.09
N TYR A 27 1.13 -2.87 4.44
CA TYR A 27 1.82 -2.66 3.17
C TYR A 27 3.34 -2.66 3.30
N THR A 28 3.89 -2.09 4.37
CA THR A 28 5.33 -2.20 4.68
C THR A 28 5.75 -3.66 4.79
N ILE A 29 5.01 -4.49 5.55
CA ILE A 29 5.31 -5.92 5.69
C ILE A 29 5.21 -6.64 4.35
N LEU A 30 4.17 -6.37 3.56
CA LEU A 30 4.00 -7.01 2.25
C LEU A 30 5.11 -6.62 1.27
N ILE A 31 5.49 -5.34 1.19
CA ILE A 31 6.58 -4.87 0.34
C ILE A 31 7.90 -5.49 0.79
N PHE A 32 8.16 -5.54 2.10
CA PHE A 32 9.35 -6.16 2.66
C PHE A 32 9.42 -7.66 2.33
N LEU A 33 8.38 -8.43 2.62
CA LEU A 33 8.38 -9.88 2.36
C LEU A 33 8.46 -10.18 0.85
N THR A 34 7.70 -9.48 0.02
CA THR A 34 7.77 -9.67 -1.44
C THR A 34 9.15 -9.35 -1.99
N SER A 35 9.80 -8.27 -1.53
CA SER A 35 11.16 -7.92 -1.95
C SER A 35 12.20 -8.91 -1.47
N LEU A 36 12.06 -9.44 -0.24
CA LEU A 36 12.94 -10.47 0.30
C LEU A 36 12.89 -11.76 -0.53
N PHE A 37 11.70 -12.29 -0.79
CA PHE A 37 11.55 -13.52 -1.57
C PHE A 37 11.93 -13.33 -3.04
N TRP A 38 11.75 -12.13 -3.59
CA TRP A 38 12.24 -11.79 -4.92
C TRP A 38 13.78 -11.78 -4.98
N ASP A 39 14.44 -11.19 -3.98
CA ASP A 39 15.91 -11.18 -3.89
C ASP A 39 16.48 -12.60 -3.72
N LEU A 40 15.89 -13.41 -2.84
CA LEU A 40 16.26 -14.82 -2.66
C LEU A 40 16.08 -15.63 -3.95
N ALA A 41 14.97 -15.41 -4.68
CA ALA A 41 14.73 -16.08 -5.96
C ALA A 41 15.78 -15.71 -7.02
N ILE A 42 16.24 -14.45 -7.07
CA ILE A 42 17.32 -14.02 -7.98
C ILE A 42 18.65 -14.67 -7.61
N LYS A 43 18.98 -14.73 -6.32
CA LYS A 43 20.23 -15.33 -5.82
C LYS A 43 20.26 -16.85 -5.98
N GLY A 44 19.14 -17.47 -6.34
CA GLY A 44 19.00 -18.93 -6.42
C GLY A 44 18.93 -19.60 -5.04
N GLU A 45 18.84 -18.81 -3.98
CA GLU A 45 18.66 -19.29 -2.61
C GLU A 45 17.21 -19.75 -2.41
N MET A 46 17.00 -20.84 -1.67
CA MET A 46 15.69 -21.50 -1.50
C MET A 46 15.05 -22.14 -2.77
N GLY A 47 15.67 -22.07 -3.95
CA GLY A 47 15.22 -22.79 -5.15
C GLY A 47 13.75 -22.52 -5.54
N VAL A 48 13.00 -23.57 -5.89
CA VAL A 48 11.59 -23.46 -6.34
C VAL A 48 10.66 -22.90 -5.26
N SER A 49 11.01 -23.08 -3.98
CA SER A 49 10.17 -22.62 -2.86
C SER A 49 10.04 -21.09 -2.80
N ALA A 50 11.10 -20.36 -3.17
CA ALA A 50 11.07 -18.89 -3.24
C ALA A 50 9.98 -18.39 -4.22
N ASN A 51 9.84 -19.06 -5.38
CA ASN A 51 8.84 -18.70 -6.39
C ASN A 51 7.40 -18.94 -5.89
N TYR A 52 7.16 -20.00 -5.13
CA TYR A 52 5.85 -20.24 -4.53
C TYR A 52 5.49 -19.16 -3.50
N PHE A 53 6.43 -18.79 -2.62
CA PHE A 53 6.20 -17.72 -1.65
C PHE A 53 5.97 -16.38 -2.34
N LEU A 54 6.75 -16.07 -3.37
CA LEU A 54 6.59 -14.87 -4.18
C LEU A 54 5.19 -14.78 -4.80
N ALA A 55 4.69 -15.87 -5.39
CA ALA A 55 3.35 -15.94 -5.94
C ALA A 55 2.26 -15.76 -4.85
N ILE A 56 2.45 -16.34 -3.66
CA ILE A 56 1.54 -16.19 -2.52
C ILE A 56 1.51 -14.74 -2.02
N PHE A 57 2.66 -14.11 -1.81
CA PHE A 57 2.73 -12.74 -1.32
C PHE A 57 2.22 -11.74 -2.37
N PHE A 58 2.46 -12.01 -3.65
CA PHE A 58 1.87 -11.21 -4.73
C PHE A 58 0.35 -11.40 -4.80
N GLY A 59 -0.17 -12.62 -4.71
CA GLY A 59 -1.60 -12.90 -4.69
C GLY A 59 -2.32 -12.30 -3.48
N THR A 60 -1.72 -12.41 -2.29
CA THR A 60 -2.26 -11.78 -1.07
C THR A 60 -2.27 -10.27 -1.17
N SER A 61 -1.27 -9.65 -1.82
CA SER A 61 -1.28 -8.20 -2.04
C SER A 61 -2.46 -7.70 -2.88
N LEU A 62 -2.80 -8.44 -3.93
CA LEU A 62 -3.97 -8.18 -4.78
C LEU A 62 -5.24 -8.22 -3.95
N LEU A 63 -5.46 -9.29 -3.20
CA LEU A 63 -6.64 -9.47 -2.35
C LEU A 63 -6.73 -8.39 -1.27
N LEU A 64 -5.61 -8.08 -0.62
CA LEU A 64 -5.58 -7.11 0.46
C LEU A 64 -5.76 -5.67 -0.05
N SER A 65 -5.27 -5.35 -1.25
CA SER A 65 -5.52 -4.05 -1.88
C SER A 65 -7.00 -3.83 -2.20
N LEU A 66 -7.70 -4.88 -2.68
CA LEU A 66 -9.14 -4.86 -2.90
C LEU A 66 -9.90 -4.73 -1.58
N LEU A 67 -9.47 -5.45 -0.55
CA LEU A 67 -10.04 -5.35 0.79
C LEU A 67 -9.89 -3.93 1.35
N TYR A 68 -8.72 -3.32 1.21
CA TYR A 68 -8.48 -1.96 1.68
C TYR A 68 -9.37 -0.95 0.96
N ALA A 69 -9.39 -1.00 -0.38
CA ALA A 69 -10.26 -0.15 -1.19
C ALA A 69 -11.73 -0.30 -0.78
N TRP A 70 -12.17 -1.53 -0.53
CA TRP A 70 -13.54 -1.81 -0.09
C TRP A 70 -13.84 -1.27 1.31
N ILE A 71 -12.95 -1.44 2.28
CA ILE A 71 -13.10 -0.90 3.64
C ILE A 71 -13.19 0.62 3.60
N LEU A 72 -12.33 1.27 2.83
CA LEU A 72 -12.27 2.73 2.70
C LEU A 72 -13.56 3.28 2.10
N VAL A 73 -14.10 2.62 1.07
CA VAL A 73 -15.36 2.99 0.43
C VAL A 73 -16.57 2.70 1.34
N SER A 74 -16.59 1.54 2.01
CA SER A 74 -17.74 1.09 2.80
C SER A 74 -17.90 1.87 4.11
N ARG A 75 -16.82 2.12 4.85
CA ARG A 75 -16.87 2.90 6.10
C ARG A 75 -17.24 4.36 5.87
N LYS A 76 -16.82 4.95 4.74
CA LYS A 76 -17.02 6.37 4.43
C LYS A 76 -18.21 6.66 3.52
N ARG A 77 -19.18 5.74 3.39
CA ARG A 77 -20.37 5.93 2.52
C ARG A 77 -21.06 7.29 2.72
N ARG A 78 -21.16 7.76 3.98
CA ARG A 78 -21.74 9.07 4.32
C ARG A 78 -20.93 10.23 3.72
N VAL A 79 -19.61 10.24 3.94
CA VAL A 79 -18.69 11.28 3.40
C VAL A 79 -18.73 11.32 1.88
N TRP A 80 -18.76 10.15 1.23
CA TRP A 80 -18.86 10.09 -0.24
C TRP A 80 -20.20 10.62 -0.75
N ALA A 81 -21.30 10.36 -0.05
CA ALA A 81 -22.60 10.91 -0.37
C ALA A 81 -22.60 12.45 -0.22
N THR A 82 -22.04 12.98 0.86
CA THR A 82 -21.90 14.44 1.07
C THR A 82 -21.06 15.08 -0.05
N PHE A 83 -19.96 14.46 -0.47
CA PHE A 83 -19.17 14.98 -1.59
C PHE A 83 -19.98 15.01 -2.90
N LYS A 84 -20.80 14.00 -3.16
CA LYS A 84 -21.72 14.00 -4.33
C LYS A 84 -22.73 15.15 -4.23
N CYS A 85 -23.27 15.44 -3.05
CA CYS A 85 -24.19 16.57 -2.83
C CYS A 85 -23.52 17.94 -3.03
N ILE A 86 -22.23 18.07 -2.74
CA ILE A 86 -21.43 19.29 -2.95
C ILE A 86 -20.99 19.43 -4.45
N GLY A 87 -21.36 18.47 -5.32
CA GLY A 87 -21.05 18.51 -6.74
C GLY A 87 -19.78 17.78 -7.17
N TYR A 88 -19.20 16.92 -6.32
CA TYR A 88 -18.11 16.05 -6.77
C TYR A 88 -18.64 14.95 -7.68
N THR A 89 -18.02 14.80 -8.85
CA THR A 89 -18.30 13.69 -9.76
C THR A 89 -17.74 12.38 -9.21
N ASN A 90 -18.25 11.25 -9.72
CA ASN A 90 -17.71 9.93 -9.38
C ASN A 90 -16.21 9.81 -9.71
N ARG A 91 -15.75 10.45 -10.80
CA ARG A 91 -14.34 10.52 -11.18
C ARG A 91 -13.50 11.23 -10.11
N ASN A 92 -14.00 12.34 -9.56
CA ASN A 92 -13.31 13.08 -8.50
C ASN A 92 -13.14 12.23 -7.24
N ILE A 93 -14.19 11.49 -6.86
CA ILE A 93 -14.17 10.57 -5.71
C ILE A 93 -13.17 9.45 -5.93
N MET A 94 -13.11 8.89 -7.15
CA MET A 94 -12.13 7.87 -7.50
C MET A 94 -10.69 8.37 -7.41
N VAL A 95 -10.42 9.59 -7.86
CA VAL A 95 -9.09 10.21 -7.72
C VAL A 95 -8.73 10.41 -6.25
N LEU A 96 -9.69 10.73 -5.37
CA LEU A 96 -9.44 10.82 -3.93
C LEU A 96 -9.11 9.46 -3.32
N VAL A 97 -9.93 8.44 -3.61
CA VAL A 97 -9.72 7.09 -3.05
C VAL A 97 -8.41 6.49 -3.55
N SER A 98 -8.14 6.55 -4.84
CA SER A 98 -6.86 6.09 -5.41
C SER A 98 -5.68 6.85 -4.82
N GLY A 99 -5.81 8.17 -4.64
CA GLY A 99 -4.76 8.98 -4.04
C GLY A 99 -4.47 8.65 -2.58
N MET A 100 -5.49 8.31 -1.79
CA MET A 100 -5.30 7.88 -0.40
C MET A 100 -4.48 6.59 -0.33
N ILE A 101 -4.75 5.66 -1.25
CA ILE A 101 -4.12 4.34 -1.20
C ILE A 101 -2.71 4.39 -1.79
N LEU A 102 -2.53 5.10 -2.91
CA LEU A 102 -1.21 5.35 -3.48
C LEU A 102 -0.33 6.12 -2.48
N PHE A 103 -0.88 7.07 -1.72
CA PHE A 103 -0.14 7.71 -0.63
C PHE A 103 0.26 6.72 0.46
N THR A 104 -0.64 5.86 0.93
CA THR A 104 -0.29 4.84 1.96
C THR A 104 0.81 3.88 1.50
N THR A 105 0.86 3.57 0.20
CA THR A 105 1.82 2.59 -0.32
C THR A 105 3.16 3.22 -0.60
N ILE A 106 3.19 4.49 -1.03
CA ILE A 106 4.42 5.30 -1.06
C ILE A 106 5.03 5.42 0.33
N ILE A 107 4.22 5.70 1.37
CA ILE A 107 4.74 5.77 2.74
C ILE A 107 5.28 4.42 3.19
N GLY A 108 4.56 3.32 2.90
CA GLY A 108 5.04 1.97 3.17
C GLY A 108 6.39 1.67 2.52
N PHE A 109 6.58 2.07 1.25
CA PHE A 109 7.83 1.94 0.52
C PHE A 109 8.99 2.71 1.16
N PHE A 110 8.78 3.98 1.53
CA PHE A 110 9.82 4.76 2.21
C PHE A 110 10.23 4.15 3.55
N ILE A 111 9.26 3.62 4.31
CA ILE A 111 9.56 2.90 5.56
C ILE A 111 10.44 1.68 5.30
N VAL A 112 10.15 0.89 4.26
CA VAL A 112 10.97 -0.28 3.91
C VAL A 112 12.40 0.13 3.55
N ILE A 113 12.56 1.17 2.73
CA ILE A 113 13.89 1.69 2.37
C ILE A 113 14.67 2.15 3.61
N GLU A 114 14.02 2.94 4.48
CA GLU A 114 14.66 3.46 5.69
C GLU A 114 15.12 2.32 6.62
N VAL A 115 14.28 1.30 6.80
CA VAL A 115 14.61 0.12 7.61
C VAL A 115 15.79 -0.65 7.01
N LEU A 116 15.85 -0.82 5.69
CA LEU A 116 16.95 -1.53 5.01
C LEU A 116 18.27 -0.75 5.08
N PHE A 117 18.23 0.57 4.97
CA PHE A 117 19.42 1.41 5.16
C PHE A 117 19.92 1.36 6.59
N HIS A 118 19.03 1.48 7.59
CA HIS A 118 19.42 1.35 8.99
C HIS A 118 19.96 -0.04 9.32
N TYR A 119 19.37 -1.10 8.76
CA TYR A 119 19.91 -2.45 8.89
C TYR A 119 21.33 -2.54 8.37
N THR A 120 21.56 -2.07 7.13
CA THR A 120 22.88 -2.11 6.49
C THR A 120 23.91 -1.32 7.30
N ALA A 121 23.54 -0.13 7.76
CA ALA A 121 24.40 0.71 8.61
C ALA A 121 24.73 0.03 9.95
N ALA A 122 23.75 -0.61 10.58
CA ALA A 122 23.97 -1.29 11.86
C ALA A 122 24.89 -2.52 11.71
N ILE A 123 24.70 -3.34 10.67
CA ILE A 123 25.53 -4.53 10.44
C ILE A 123 26.95 -4.13 10.05
N THR A 124 27.11 -3.15 9.16
CA THR A 124 28.44 -2.66 8.76
C THR A 124 29.21 -2.07 9.95
N TYR A 125 28.54 -1.34 10.84
CA TYR A 125 29.14 -0.86 12.08
C TYR A 125 29.59 -2.02 12.99
N LEU A 126 28.72 -3.01 13.22
CA LEU A 126 29.06 -4.17 14.07
C LEU A 126 30.17 -5.05 13.48
N GLN A 127 30.29 -5.11 12.15
CA GLN A 127 31.40 -5.74 11.44
C GLN A 127 32.71 -5.01 11.67
N SER A 128 32.70 -3.67 11.55
CA SER A 128 33.89 -2.86 11.79
C SER A 128 34.41 -2.95 13.23
N ALA A 129 33.52 -3.26 14.17
CA ALA A 129 33.83 -3.50 15.57
C ALA A 129 34.15 -4.98 15.89
N GLU A 130 34.35 -5.82 14.87
CA GLU A 130 34.70 -7.25 14.96
C GLU A 130 33.69 -8.15 15.71
N PHE A 131 32.48 -7.67 15.99
CA PHE A 131 31.44 -8.46 16.68
C PHE A 131 30.73 -9.47 15.77
N LEU A 132 30.61 -9.20 14.44
CA LEU A 132 29.83 -10.01 13.50
C LEU A 132 30.58 -10.27 12.18
N LEU A 133 31.57 -11.16 12.17
CA LEU A 133 32.52 -11.32 11.05
C LEU A 133 31.99 -12.01 9.77
N LYS A 134 30.73 -12.48 9.72
CA LYS A 134 30.24 -13.33 8.60
C LYS A 134 28.80 -13.10 8.14
N LEU A 135 28.15 -12.02 8.55
CA LEU A 135 26.81 -11.68 8.05
C LEU A 135 26.91 -10.78 6.83
N ASP A 136 26.11 -11.04 5.80
CA ASP A 136 26.04 -10.10 4.69
C ASP A 136 25.44 -8.76 5.17
N PRO A 137 26.10 -7.62 4.89
CA PRO A 137 25.60 -6.32 5.32
C PRO A 137 24.31 -5.92 4.59
N ILE A 138 24.07 -6.48 3.41
CA ILE A 138 22.91 -6.16 2.56
C ILE A 138 21.91 -7.31 2.64
N LEU A 139 20.81 -7.07 3.38
CA LEU A 139 19.73 -8.07 3.52
C LEU A 139 18.92 -8.24 2.23
N ILE A 140 18.57 -7.13 1.58
CA ILE A 140 17.76 -7.10 0.35
C ILE A 140 18.36 -6.05 -0.57
N GLY A 141 18.60 -6.41 -1.83
CA GLY A 141 19.03 -5.44 -2.84
C GLY A 141 17.99 -4.33 -3.07
N LEU A 142 18.44 -3.11 -3.37
CA LEU A 142 17.55 -1.97 -3.67
C LEU A 142 16.66 -2.24 -4.90
N ILE A 143 17.20 -2.96 -5.90
CA ILE A 143 16.52 -3.26 -7.16
C ILE A 143 15.24 -4.08 -6.92
N PRO A 144 15.28 -5.24 -6.22
CA PRO A 144 14.08 -5.97 -5.82
C PRO A 144 13.02 -5.09 -5.16
N VAL A 145 13.41 -4.21 -4.23
CA VAL A 145 12.49 -3.33 -3.49
C VAL A 145 11.79 -2.33 -4.41
N ILE A 146 12.53 -1.73 -5.36
CA ILE A 146 11.95 -0.79 -6.32
C ILE A 146 10.99 -1.52 -7.27
N ILE A 147 11.40 -2.70 -7.79
CA ILE A 147 10.59 -3.49 -8.72
C ILE A 147 9.31 -3.96 -8.04
N THR A 148 9.38 -4.53 -6.84
CA THR A 148 8.20 -5.01 -6.13
C THR A 148 7.26 -3.88 -5.78
N SER A 149 7.78 -2.71 -5.40
CA SER A 149 6.97 -1.53 -5.10
C SER A 149 6.29 -0.96 -6.34
N ALA A 150 6.98 -0.91 -7.48
CA ALA A 150 6.40 -0.51 -8.75
C ALA A 150 5.29 -1.47 -9.19
N LEU A 151 5.54 -2.79 -9.11
CA LEU A 151 4.53 -3.82 -9.36
C LEU A 151 3.31 -3.66 -8.44
N PHE A 152 3.55 -3.36 -7.16
CA PHE A 152 2.49 -3.13 -6.18
C PHE A 152 1.59 -1.96 -6.57
N ILE A 153 2.18 -0.85 -7.03
CA ILE A 153 1.44 0.32 -7.50
C ILE A 153 0.59 -0.04 -8.72
N VAL A 154 1.16 -0.76 -9.69
CA VAL A 154 0.43 -1.19 -10.90
C VAL A 154 -0.76 -2.09 -10.54
N VAL A 155 -0.51 -3.10 -9.71
CA VAL A 155 -1.52 -4.02 -9.17
C VAL A 155 -2.66 -3.27 -8.49
N GLN A 156 -2.32 -2.29 -7.66
CA GLN A 156 -3.31 -1.48 -6.95
C GLN A 156 -4.17 -0.65 -7.90
N LEU A 157 -3.57 -0.03 -8.92
CA LEU A 157 -4.30 0.71 -9.94
C LEU A 157 -5.31 -0.19 -10.68
N VAL A 158 -4.94 -1.44 -10.99
CA VAL A 158 -5.85 -2.42 -11.59
C VAL A 158 -6.97 -2.79 -10.62
N ALA A 159 -6.64 -3.12 -9.37
CA ALA A 159 -7.61 -3.44 -8.32
C ALA A 159 -8.62 -2.30 -8.10
N PHE A 160 -8.19 -1.03 -8.21
CA PHE A 160 -9.09 0.12 -8.14
C PHE A 160 -10.09 0.18 -9.27
N THR A 161 -9.63 -0.12 -10.48
CA THR A 161 -10.48 -0.08 -11.66
C THR A 161 -11.59 -1.12 -11.56
N LEU A 162 -11.33 -2.24 -10.88
CA LEU A 162 -12.33 -3.26 -10.56
C LEU A 162 -13.24 -2.84 -9.40
N ALA A 163 -12.69 -2.26 -8.32
CA ALA A 163 -13.46 -1.75 -7.18
C ALA A 163 -14.38 -0.56 -7.55
N TYR A 164 -14.03 0.20 -8.60
CA TYR A 164 -14.79 1.30 -9.19
C TYR A 164 -16.26 0.95 -9.41
N ARG A 165 -16.55 -0.24 -9.92
CA ARG A 165 -17.91 -0.70 -10.23
C ARG A 165 -18.81 -0.75 -9.00
N LYS A 166 -18.24 -0.95 -7.81
CA LYS A 166 -18.99 -0.97 -6.53
C LYS A 166 -19.18 0.43 -5.94
N VAL A 167 -18.20 1.34 -6.08
CA VAL A 167 -18.30 2.74 -5.61
C VAL A 167 -19.43 3.50 -6.32
N LEU A 168 -19.61 3.23 -7.61
CA LEU A 168 -20.67 3.83 -8.43
C LEU A 168 -22.08 3.54 -7.91
N LYS A 169 -22.30 2.40 -7.24
CA LYS A 169 -23.63 1.98 -6.75
C LYS A 169 -24.05 2.67 -5.44
N VAL A 170 -23.22 3.51 -4.82
CA VAL A 170 -23.62 4.25 -3.62
C VAL A 170 -24.58 5.38 -4.01
N ARG A 171 -25.89 5.12 -3.83
CA ARG A 171 -26.97 6.10 -3.98
C ARG A 171 -26.96 7.06 -2.78
N PRO A 172 -26.76 8.39 -2.99
CA PRO A 172 -26.65 9.36 -1.89
C PRO A 172 -27.85 9.35 -0.93
N ILE A 173 -29.07 9.24 -1.49
CA ILE A 173 -30.33 9.27 -0.74
C ILE A 173 -30.42 8.13 0.28
N ILE A 174 -29.99 6.92 -0.10
CA ILE A 174 -30.02 5.75 0.79
C ILE A 174 -28.93 5.84 1.87
N ALA A 175 -27.77 6.39 1.52
CA ALA A 175 -26.64 6.54 2.44
C ALA A 175 -26.90 7.62 3.52
N LEU A 176 -27.66 8.67 3.19
CA LEU A 176 -28.01 9.76 4.10
C LEU A 176 -29.29 9.49 4.91
N LYS A 177 -30.23 8.67 4.41
CA LYS A 177 -31.45 8.30 5.16
C LYS A 177 -31.15 7.52 6.46
N LYS A 178 -30.06 6.73 6.49
CA LYS A 178 -29.53 6.02 7.68
C LYS A 178 -28.93 6.92 8.77
N VAL A 179 -29.35 8.19 8.85
CA VAL A 179 -28.89 9.19 9.84
C VAL A 179 -30.03 9.58 10.78
N GLY A 180 -31.29 9.33 10.40
CA GLY A 180 -32.46 9.55 11.25
C GLY A 180 -32.92 8.31 12.02
N GLU A 181 -32.13 7.22 11.99
CA GLU A 181 -32.32 5.99 12.78
C GLU A 181 -31.11 5.79 13.70
#